data_AF-A0A4P6JUH2-F1
#
_entry.id   AF-A0A4P6JUH2-F1
#
_cell.length_a   1.000
_cell.length_b   1.000
_cell.length_c   1.000
_cell.angle_alpha   90.00
_cell.angle_beta   90.00
_cell.angle_gamma   90.00
#
_symmetry.space_group_name_H-M   'P 1'
#
loop_
_entity.id
_entity.type
_entity.pdbx_description
1 polymer ?
#
loop_
_entity_poly.entity_id
_entity_poly.type
_entity_poly.pdbx_seq_one_letter_code
_entity_poly.pdbx_strand_id
1 'polypeptide(L)' 'MPARKVSNKQIRDIQRIVHLIAALVLLFYVYGPLDGAPGLAPLLRFAVLPLLVVTGLLMWQWTRLRKLVTPSLRGTALP' A
#
# COMPACT_ATOMS: atom_id res chain seq x y z
N MET A 1 -5.93 -13.06 25.60
CA MET A 1 -4.68 -12.63 24.93
C MET A 1 -4.83 -11.16 24.54
N PRO A 2 -3.97 -10.24 25.01
CA PRO A 2 -4.11 -8.83 24.65
C PRO A 2 -3.79 -8.62 23.15
N ALA A 3 -4.70 -7.97 22.43
CA ALA A 3 -4.51 -7.64 21.02
C ALA A 3 -3.32 -6.69 20.86
N ARG A 4 -2.29 -7.12 20.13
CA ARG A 4 -1.10 -6.31 19.85
C ARG A 4 -1.50 -5.09 19.01
N LYS A 5 -1.43 -3.88 19.57
CA LYS A 5 -1.59 -2.66 18.80
C LYS A 5 -0.41 -2.53 17.82
N VAL A 6 -0.71 -2.52 16.53
CA VAL A 6 0.30 -2.31 15.48
C VAL A 6 0.75 -0.85 15.53
N SER A 7 2.05 -0.61 15.63
CA SER A 7 2.63 0.74 15.63
C SER A 7 2.57 1.36 14.23
N ASN A 8 2.41 2.69 14.16
CA ASN A 8 2.47 3.45 12.91
C ASN A 8 3.77 3.19 12.11
N LYS A 9 4.90 2.97 12.81
CA LYS A 9 6.15 2.59 12.16
C LYS A 9 6.02 1.24 11.44
N GLN A 10 5.42 0.25 12.11
CA GLN A 10 5.21 -1.07 11.53
C GLN A 10 4.29 -1.03 10.31
N ILE A 11 3.24 -0.20 10.34
CA ILE A 11 2.34 -0.03 9.19
C ILE A 11 3.09 0.50 7.97
N ARG A 12 3.94 1.52 8.16
CA ARG A 12 4.76 2.10 7.08
C ARG A 12 5.78 1.11 6.53
N ASP A 13 6.41 0.34 7.42
CA ASP A 13 7.38 -0.69 7.04
C ASP A 13 6.70 -1.80 6.21
N ILE A 14 5.51 -2.26 6.62
CA ILE A 14 4.71 -3.23 5.87
C ILE A 14 4.30 -2.68 4.50
N GLN A 15 3.79 -1.45 4.42
CA GLN A 15 3.41 -0.82 3.15
C GLN A 15 4.58 -0.76 2.17
N ARG A 16 5.77 -0.38 2.67
CA ARG A 16 6.99 -0.33 1.86
C ARG A 16 7.39 -1.72 1.37
N ILE A 17 7.41 -2.73 2.24
CA ILE A 17 7.78 -4.09 1.86
C ILE A 17 6.82 -4.64 0.81
N VAL A 18 5.51 -4.48 1.01
CA VAL A 18 4.50 -4.92 0.03
C VAL A 18 4.70 -4.25 -1.32
N HIS A 19 4.96 -2.94 -1.35
CA HIS A 19 5.21 -2.20 -2.58
C HIS A 19 6.48 -2.68 -3.30
N LEU A 20 7.57 -2.90 -2.55
CA LEU A 20 8.83 -3.39 -3.11
C LEU A 20 8.69 -4.80 -3.69
N ILE A 21 7.99 -5.70 -2.99
CA ILE A 21 7.72 -7.06 -3.50
C ILE A 21 6.87 -6.99 -4.78
N ALA A 22 5.80 -6.19 -4.78
CA ALA A 22 4.96 -6.02 -5.96
C ALA A 22 5.73 -5.43 -7.15
N ALA A 23 6.62 -4.46 -6.90
CA ALA A 23 7.49 -3.86 -7.92
C ALA A 23 8.49 -4.89 -8.47
N LEU A 24 9.05 -5.72 -7.59
CA LEU A 24 9.98 -6.77 -7.96
C LEU A 24 9.31 -7.82 -8.83
N VAL A 25 8.10 -8.26 -8.48
CA VAL A 25 7.31 -9.20 -9.30
C VAL A 25 7.05 -8.62 -10.69
N LEU A 26 6.69 -7.33 -10.78
CA LEU A 26 6.51 -6.65 -12.06
C LEU A 26 7.82 -6.59 -12.86
N LEU A 27 8.96 -6.28 -12.20
CA LEU A 27 10.26 -6.19 -12.85
C LEU A 27 10.70 -7.55 -13.43
N PHE A 28 10.53 -8.63 -12.68
CA PHE A 28 10.81 -9.99 -13.15
C PHE A 28 9.89 -10.43 -14.29
N TYR A 29 8.66 -9.92 -14.36
CA TYR A 29 7.80 -10.17 -15.50
C TYR A 29 8.20 -9.40 -16.76
N VAL A 30 8.61 -8.14 -16.61
CA VAL A 30 8.94 -7.27 -17.75
C VAL A 30 10.33 -7.59 -18.33
N TYR A 31 11.31 -7.88 -17.47
CA TYR A 31 12.70 -8.07 -17.87
C TYR A 31 13.26 -9.46 -17.58
N GLY A 32 12.53 -10.30 -16.85
CA GLY A 32 12.95 -11.64 -16.49
C GLY A 32 12.19 -12.72 -17.27
N PRO A 33 12.53 -14.01 -17.02
CA PRO A 33 12.03 -15.15 -17.79
C PRO A 33 10.59 -15.55 -17.43
N LEU A 34 9.84 -14.68 -16.76
CA LEU A 34 8.45 -14.92 -16.40
C LEU A 34 7.48 -14.44 -17.49
N ASP A 35 8.00 -13.92 -18.59
CA ASP A 35 7.24 -13.57 -19.78
C ASP A 35 6.57 -14.82 -20.37
N GLY A 36 5.27 -14.72 -20.66
CA GLY A 36 4.51 -15.82 -21.25
C GLY A 36 3.95 -16.87 -20.28
N ALA A 37 4.19 -16.77 -18.97
CA ALA A 37 3.56 -17.67 -17.99
C ALA A 37 2.01 -17.54 -18.02
N PRO A 38 1.26 -18.63 -18.35
CA PRO A 38 -0.19 -18.57 -18.41
C PRO A 38 -0.76 -18.27 -17.02
N GLY A 39 -1.57 -17.20 -16.92
CA GLY A 39 -2.15 -16.72 -15.67
C GLY A 39 -1.39 -15.58 -14.97
N LEU A 40 -0.13 -15.33 -15.33
CA LEU A 40 0.65 -14.24 -14.72
C LEU A 40 0.22 -12.87 -15.26
N ALA A 41 -0.12 -12.77 -16.55
CA ALA A 41 -0.63 -11.56 -17.18
C ALA A 41 -1.90 -11.01 -16.50
N PRO A 42 -2.98 -11.80 -16.28
CA PRO A 42 -4.15 -11.30 -15.56
C PRO A 42 -3.84 -10.99 -14.08
N LEU A 43 -2.98 -11.77 -13.42
CA LEU A 43 -2.57 -11.48 -12.04
C LEU A 43 -1.87 -10.12 -11.93
N LEU A 44 -0.97 -9.81 -12.86
CA LEU A 44 -0.27 -8.52 -12.87
C LEU A 44 -1.23 -7.36 -13.13
N ARG A 45 -2.15 -7.51 -14.09
CA ARG A 45 -3.11 -6.47 -14.46
C ARG A 45 -4.12 -6.17 -13.36
N PHE A 46 -4.65 -7.21 -12.70
CA PHE A 46 -5.77 -7.06 -11.76
C PHE A 46 -5.37 -7.09 -10.28
N ALA A 47 -4.16 -7.55 -9.94
CA ALA A 47 -3.69 -7.56 -8.55
C ALA A 47 -2.42 -6.73 -8.37
N VAL A 48 -1.34 -7.06 -9.08
CA VAL A 48 -0.02 -6.46 -8.79
C VAL A 48 0.03 -4.97 -9.13
N LEU A 49 -0.47 -4.58 -10.30
CA LEU A 49 -0.51 -3.17 -10.71
C LEU A 49 -1.44 -2.33 -9.80
N PRO A 50 -2.69 -2.74 -9.52
CA PRO A 50 -3.53 -2.02 -8.56
C PRO A 50 -2.89 -1.93 -7.16
N LEU A 51 -2.29 -3.01 -6.67
CA LEU A 51 -1.61 -3.03 -5.38
C LEU A 51 -0.43 -2.05 -5.36
N LEU A 52 0.38 -2.02 -6.42
CA LEU A 52 1.48 -1.07 -6.60
C LEU A 52 0.98 0.38 -6.58
N VAL A 53 -0.06 0.68 -7.34
CA VAL A 53 -0.63 2.02 -7.43
C VAL A 53 -1.20 2.45 -6.08
N VAL A 54 -2.00 1.60 -5.43
CA VAL A 54 -2.62 1.91 -4.13
C VAL A 54 -1.53 2.12 -3.06
N THR A 55 -0.57 1.20 -2.94
CA THR A 55 0.51 1.33 -1.95
C THR A 55 1.42 2.53 -2.24
N GLY A 56 1.71 2.83 -3.51
CA GLY A 56 2.44 4.02 -3.93
C GLY A 56 1.70 5.32 -3.58
N LEU A 57 0.40 5.39 -3.88
CA LEU A 57 -0.46 6.52 -3.53
C LEU A 57 -0.56 6.69 -2.02
N LEU A 58 -0.73 5.61 -1.24
CA LEU A 58 -0.77 5.67 0.21
C LEU A 58 0.54 6.21 0.79
N MET A 59 1.69 5.78 0.26
CA MET A 59 2.99 6.29 0.69
C MET A 59 3.21 7.75 0.32
N TRP A 60 2.78 8.16 -0.88
CA TRP A 60 2.92 9.54 -1.37
C TRP A 60 1.95 10.52 -0.69
N GLN A 61 0.70 10.10 -0.48
CA GLN A 61 -0.39 10.94 0.03
C GLN A 61 -0.71 10.72 1.51
N TRP A 62 0.11 9.96 2.26
CA TRP A 62 -0.13 9.70 3.70
C TRP A 62 -0.43 10.97 4.50
N THR A 63 0.27 12.07 4.18
CA THR A 63 0.13 13.38 4.82
C THR A 63 -1.22 14.07 4.53
N ARG A 64 -1.85 13.77 3.38
CA ARG A 64 -3.20 14.25 3.02
C ARG A 64 -4.27 13.29 3.54
N LEU A 65 -4.05 11.98 3.41
CA LEU A 65 -4.96 10.95 3.90
C LEU A 65 -5.21 11.06 5.42
N ARG A 66 -4.15 11.31 6.20
CA ARG A 66 -4.28 11.51 7.66
C ARG A 66 -5.23 12.64 8.05
N LYS A 67 -5.37 13.67 7.20
CA LYS A 67 -6.26 14.81 7.44
C LYS A 67 -7.72 14.47 7.16
N LEU A 68 -7.99 13.52 6.27
CA LEU A 68 -9.33 13.05 5.95
C LEU A 68 -9.82 11.96 6.92
N VAL A 69 -8.89 11.15 7.43
CA VAL A 69 -9.19 10.03 8.35
C VAL A 69 -9.20 10.47 9.82
N THR A 70 -8.68 11.65 10.16
CA THR A 70 -8.83 12.22 11.50
C THR A 70 -9.97 13.24 11.44
N PRO A 71 -11.19 12.93 11.95
CA PRO A 71 -12.19 13.95 12.17
C PRO A 71 -11.57 15.00 13.08
N SER A 72 -11.57 16.24 12.63
CA SER A 72 -11.18 17.38 13.45
C SER A 72 -12.16 17.42 14.62
N LEU A 73 -11.79 16.89 15.80
CA LEU A 73 -12.43 17.23 17.08
C LEU A 73 -12.06 18.68 17.45
N ARG A 74 -12.38 19.62 16.55
CA ARG A 74 -12.30 21.07 16.76
C ARG A 74 -13.70 21.62 16.58
N GLY A 75 -14.32 21.98 17.69
CA GLY A 75 -15.72 22.41 17.80
C GLY A 75 -16.51 21.28 18.45
N THR A 76 -16.65 21.21 19.76
CA THR A 76 -17.29 22.24 20.60
C THR A 76 -16.60 22.33 21.97
N ALA A 77 -15.69 23.30 22.12
CA ALA A 77 -15.48 23.93 23.41
C ALA A 77 -16.11 25.31 23.28
N LEU A 78 -17.38 25.42 23.66
CA LEU A 78 -18.01 26.70 23.97
C LEU A 78 -17.92 26.90 25.49
N PRO A 79 -17.70 28.14 25.95
CA PRO A 79 -17.22 28.50 27.28
C PRO A 79 -18.15 28.13 28.43
#